data_AF-A0AAN7V585-F1
#
_entry.id   AF-A0AAN7V585-F1
#
_cell.length_a   1.000
_cell.length_b   1.000
_cell.length_c   1.000
_cell.angle_alpha   90.00
_cell.angle_beta   90.00
_cell.angle_gamma   90.00
#
_symmetry.space_group_name_H-M   'P 1'
#
loop_
_entity.id
_entity.type
_entity.pdbx_description
1 polymer ?
#
loop_
_entity_poly.entity_id
_entity_poly.type
_entity_poly.pdbx_seq_one_letter_code
_entity_poly.pdbx_strand_id
1 'polypeptide(L)'
;MARFEWYDYAAFSIMMIVSVTIGIYFGIVKKQNNKVEYLLGGKSMSVIPVTVSLITSNISGITLMAYPADIYKYGSNVLWLCIMFPINGFIYSYVFLPVYLKAEVTSLYEYLEKRFSSSCRILVSFLFILTSVSYGPVIIYIPSLAFKQATGIDVIVIAPIICTLCIFYTTIGGIKAVIWTDTFQFCATVLSIIAIITVGSISVGGIKTVWDTSLAGGRLDIFNFKFDVTSRDTVWSIVCGASTYWSTYIICHQGEFQKCRSVPTLSKARLCAILYGFGTAILMFLTIINGNILYAKYSKCDPLSTNQVSRDDQLLPYFVLDISNSIPGLAGVFIAGIFSAALSTFSAMLNTAAGVIYEDFLLRFLSEETQEMREGVILKTIVVCFGIICTLLVFVVQLVTEIVPFLSTILGLVGGSMLGIMVLAVMIPVANSKGAFSGVIVTVIFVSWIALGRLWYTVNDMYKDPVKPMSVEACEFSYNITTTQNKEDIFIMYRISFWYTHLIGCTTTVIIGTIVSLLTKKRGEVVNKNLISPIFHKFLD
;
A
#
# COMPACT_ATOMS: atom_id res chain seq x y z
N MET A 1 17.12 15.64 -22.88
CA MET A 1 16.74 15.18 -21.52
C MET A 1 17.98 15.31 -20.63
N ALA A 2 17.84 15.90 -19.44
CA ALA A 2 18.95 16.09 -18.51
C ALA A 2 19.61 14.74 -18.18
N ARG A 3 20.94 14.70 -18.10
CA ARG A 3 21.66 13.54 -17.55
C ARG A 3 21.75 13.69 -16.04
N PHE A 4 21.72 12.56 -15.33
CA PHE A 4 21.89 12.55 -13.88
C PHE A 4 23.33 12.96 -13.53
N GLU A 5 23.47 14.05 -12.78
CA GLU A 5 24.77 14.65 -12.47
C GLU A 5 25.23 14.28 -11.04
N TRP A 6 26.46 14.65 -10.69
CA TRP A 6 27.05 14.32 -9.38
C TRP A 6 26.22 14.81 -8.19
N TYR A 7 25.54 15.95 -8.31
CA TYR A 7 24.68 16.50 -7.26
C TYR A 7 23.40 15.67 -7.07
N ASP A 8 22.90 15.04 -8.13
CA ASP A 8 21.74 14.15 -8.04
C ASP A 8 22.11 12.85 -7.32
N TYR A 9 23.29 12.30 -7.66
CA TYR A 9 23.87 11.17 -6.93
C TYR A 9 24.15 11.50 -5.47
N ALA A 10 24.59 12.74 -5.17
CA ALA A 10 24.83 13.17 -3.79
C ALA A 10 23.54 13.20 -2.96
N ALA A 11 22.45 13.79 -3.48
CA ALA A 11 21.16 13.83 -2.79
C ALA A 11 20.64 12.41 -2.45
N PHE A 12 20.71 11.51 -3.43
CA PHE A 12 20.34 10.10 -3.26
C PHE A 12 21.22 9.38 -2.24
N SER A 13 22.54 9.55 -2.34
CA SER A 13 23.51 8.88 -1.46
C SER A 13 23.41 9.36 -0.01
N ILE A 14 23.18 10.65 0.22
CA ILE A 14 22.97 11.22 1.56
C ILE A 14 21.75 10.58 2.23
N MET A 15 20.63 10.46 1.50
CA MET A 15 19.42 9.81 2.01
C MET A 15 19.68 8.36 2.41
N MET A 16 20.45 7.61 1.61
CA MET A 16 20.82 6.22 1.91
C MET A 16 21.74 6.12 3.13
N ILE A 17 22.79 6.95 3.20
CA ILE A 17 23.74 6.95 4.31
C ILE A 17 23.03 7.24 5.63
N VAL A 18 22.18 8.28 5.68
CA VAL A 18 21.45 8.62 6.90
C VAL A 18 20.52 7.48 7.33
N SER A 19 19.83 6.83 6.39
CA SER A 19 18.96 5.69 6.69
C SER A 19 19.75 4.52 7.32
N VAL A 20 20.91 4.20 6.75
CA VAL A 20 21.80 3.15 7.29
C VAL A 20 22.36 3.54 8.66
N THR A 21 22.79 4.80 8.85
CA THR A 21 23.30 5.29 10.12
C THR A 21 22.27 5.21 11.23
N ILE A 22 21.00 5.55 10.96
CA ILE A 22 19.90 5.40 11.94
C ILE A 22 19.72 3.93 12.33
N GLY A 23 19.73 3.01 11.35
CA GLY A 23 19.64 1.58 11.62
C GLY A 23 20.78 1.04 12.47
N ILE A 24 22.03 1.42 12.14
CA ILE A 24 23.22 1.06 12.91
C ILE A 24 23.16 1.62 14.34
N TYR A 25 22.76 2.89 14.50
CA TYR A 25 22.64 3.53 15.81
C TYR A 25 21.69 2.75 16.73
N PHE A 26 20.50 2.40 16.24
CA PHE A 26 19.54 1.64 17.05
C PHE A 26 19.92 0.18 17.26
N GLY A 27 20.65 -0.45 16.34
CA GLY A 27 21.06 -1.84 16.52
C GLY A 27 22.32 -2.06 17.34
N ILE A 28 23.27 -1.12 17.32
CA ILE A 28 24.54 -1.24 18.05
C ILE A 28 24.52 -0.43 19.36
N VAL A 29 24.11 0.84 19.30
CA VAL A 29 24.19 1.76 20.45
C VAL A 29 23.00 1.61 21.39
N LYS A 30 21.78 1.45 20.83
CA LYS A 30 20.55 1.21 21.59
C LYS A 30 20.01 -0.21 21.40
N LYS A 31 20.92 -1.18 21.50
CA LYS A 31 20.70 -2.60 21.23
C LYS A 31 19.40 -3.11 21.86
N GLN A 32 18.59 -3.78 21.04
CA GLN A 32 17.31 -4.35 21.47
C GLN A 32 17.52 -5.82 21.83
N ASN A 33 17.45 -6.12 23.12
CA ASN A 33 17.91 -7.42 23.65
C ASN A 33 16.79 -8.47 23.74
N ASN A 34 15.52 -8.09 23.60
CA ASN A 34 14.39 -9.02 23.71
C ASN A 34 13.32 -8.80 22.62
N LYS A 35 12.46 -9.82 22.40
CA LYS A 35 11.33 -9.80 21.46
C LYS A 35 10.45 -8.57 21.53
N VAL A 36 10.06 -8.22 22.76
CA VAL A 36 9.10 -7.15 23.03
C VAL A 36 9.70 -5.82 22.63
N GLU A 37 11.01 -5.64 22.81
CA GLU A 37 11.70 -4.46 22.32
C GLU A 37 11.85 -4.48 20.79
N TYR A 38 12.24 -5.63 20.22
CA TYR A 38 12.42 -5.80 18.77
C TYR A 38 11.14 -5.61 17.94
N LEU A 39 10.03 -6.21 18.37
CA LEU A 39 8.76 -6.22 17.66
C LEU A 39 7.80 -5.12 18.12
N LEU A 40 7.87 -4.66 19.38
CA LEU A 40 6.88 -3.72 19.95
C LEU A 40 7.50 -2.41 20.47
N GLY A 41 8.82 -2.23 20.40
CA GLY A 41 9.48 -0.98 20.79
C GLY A 41 9.34 -0.64 22.28
N GLY A 42 8.97 -1.60 23.12
CA GLY A 42 8.88 -1.44 24.58
C GLY A 42 7.80 -0.45 25.05
N LYS A 43 6.73 -0.20 24.26
CA LYS A 43 5.61 0.70 24.62
C LYS A 43 6.03 2.15 25.00
N SER A 44 7.18 2.62 24.49
CA SER A 44 7.78 3.90 24.89
C SER A 44 7.76 4.96 23.78
N MET A 45 7.19 4.65 22.62
CA MET A 45 7.24 5.52 21.45
C MET A 45 6.30 6.73 21.60
N SER A 46 6.72 7.87 21.04
CA SER A 46 5.93 9.09 20.97
C SER A 46 4.95 9.06 19.80
N VAL A 47 3.91 9.89 19.88
CA VAL A 47 2.80 9.90 18.91
C VAL A 47 3.26 10.29 17.51
N ILE A 48 4.13 11.30 17.38
CA ILE A 48 4.51 11.87 16.07
C ILE A 48 5.30 10.84 15.23
N PRO A 49 6.42 10.25 15.69
CA PRO A 49 7.18 9.28 14.89
C PRO A 49 6.33 8.05 14.53
N VAL A 50 5.50 7.58 15.45
CA VAL A 50 4.58 6.47 15.18
C VAL A 50 3.60 6.85 14.08
N THR A 51 2.95 8.01 14.19
CA THR A 51 2.00 8.49 13.17
C THR A 51 2.67 8.61 11.80
N VAL A 52 3.84 9.24 11.74
CA VAL A 52 4.61 9.38 10.50
C VAL A 52 4.96 8.02 9.90
N SER A 53 5.38 7.08 10.75
CA SER A 53 5.69 5.71 10.34
C SER A 53 4.45 4.92 9.88
N LEU A 54 3.26 5.14 10.46
CA LEU A 54 2.01 4.59 9.93
C LEU A 54 1.75 5.13 8.52
N ILE A 55 1.94 6.44 8.31
CA ILE A 55 1.71 7.10 7.02
C ILE A 55 2.69 6.57 5.95
N THR A 56 3.99 6.58 6.23
CA THR A 56 5.02 6.17 5.25
C THR A 56 5.00 4.69 4.91
N SER A 57 4.51 3.84 5.81
CA SER A 57 4.36 2.41 5.49
C SER A 57 3.20 2.08 4.57
N ASN A 58 2.27 3.01 4.38
CA ASN A 58 1.14 2.85 3.47
C ASN A 58 1.33 3.64 2.17
N ILE A 59 2.19 4.66 2.18
CA ILE A 59 2.52 5.49 1.02
C ILE A 59 3.87 5.05 0.48
N SER A 60 3.83 4.15 -0.50
CA SER A 60 5.01 3.65 -1.20
C SER A 60 5.35 4.50 -2.43
N GLY A 61 6.48 4.19 -3.10
CA GLY A 61 6.82 4.77 -4.39
C GLY A 61 5.74 4.58 -5.47
N ILE A 62 4.87 3.58 -5.30
CA ILE A 62 3.68 3.36 -6.13
C ILE A 62 2.73 4.54 -5.99
N THR A 63 2.49 5.03 -4.77
CA THR A 63 1.58 6.16 -4.57
C THR A 63 2.10 7.40 -5.29
N LEU A 64 3.41 7.62 -5.22
CA LEU A 64 4.05 8.79 -5.81
C LEU A 64 4.11 8.76 -7.33
N MET A 65 4.15 7.60 -7.98
CA MET A 65 4.30 7.50 -9.43
C MET A 65 3.04 7.00 -10.15
N ALA A 66 2.38 5.98 -9.61
CA ALA A 66 1.21 5.38 -10.23
C ALA A 66 -0.01 6.31 -10.18
N TYR A 67 -0.30 6.98 -9.05
CA TYR A 67 -1.47 7.88 -9.00
C TYR A 67 -1.33 9.11 -9.91
N PRO A 68 -0.17 9.79 -10.02
CA PRO A 68 -0.04 10.88 -10.99
C PRO A 68 -0.26 10.43 -12.43
N ALA A 69 0.25 9.26 -12.81
CA ALA A 69 -0.01 8.66 -14.12
C ALA A 69 -1.50 8.26 -14.29
N ASP A 70 -2.12 7.76 -13.23
CA ASP A 70 -3.55 7.44 -13.21
C ASP A 70 -4.42 8.68 -13.46
N ILE A 71 -4.10 9.78 -12.78
CA ILE A 71 -4.81 11.06 -12.86
C ILE A 71 -4.65 11.67 -14.25
N TYR A 72 -3.46 11.55 -14.83
CA TYR A 72 -3.20 11.96 -16.20
C TYR A 72 -4.17 11.28 -17.19
N LYS A 73 -4.38 9.96 -17.06
CA LYS A 73 -5.20 9.16 -17.99
C LYS A 73 -6.70 9.18 -17.68
N TYR A 74 -7.08 9.09 -16.42
CA TYR A 74 -8.45 8.82 -15.99
C TYR A 74 -9.09 9.97 -15.19
N GLY A 75 -8.29 10.91 -14.71
CA GLY A 75 -8.74 12.07 -13.94
C GLY A 75 -8.65 11.92 -12.42
N SER A 76 -9.05 12.97 -11.71
CA SER A 76 -8.79 13.15 -10.28
C SER A 76 -9.85 12.51 -9.36
N ASN A 77 -10.53 11.43 -9.80
CA ASN A 77 -11.60 10.78 -9.04
C ASN A 77 -11.15 10.30 -7.65
N VAL A 78 -9.88 9.95 -7.52
CA VAL A 78 -9.23 9.57 -6.25
C VAL A 78 -9.25 10.69 -5.18
N LEU A 79 -9.63 11.94 -5.53
CA LEU A 79 -9.83 13.02 -4.56
C LEU A 79 -10.85 12.65 -3.46
N TRP A 80 -11.86 11.82 -3.78
CA TRP A 80 -12.82 11.33 -2.79
C TRP A 80 -12.15 10.50 -1.67
N LEU A 81 -10.97 9.92 -1.91
CA LEU A 81 -10.19 9.23 -0.87
C LEU A 81 -9.68 10.20 0.21
N CYS A 82 -9.41 11.47 -0.12
CA CYS A 82 -9.00 12.46 0.87
C CYS A 82 -10.05 12.66 1.97
N ILE A 83 -11.34 12.46 1.64
CA ILE A 83 -12.44 12.50 2.61
C ILE A 83 -12.54 11.16 3.36
N MET A 84 -12.32 10.04 2.67
CA MET A 84 -12.44 8.70 3.26
C MET A 84 -11.27 8.32 4.18
N PHE A 85 -10.06 8.84 3.97
CA PHE A 85 -8.91 8.52 4.82
C PHE A 85 -9.11 8.90 6.29
N PRO A 86 -9.56 10.13 6.65
CA PRO A 86 -9.91 10.47 8.01
C PRO A 86 -11.01 9.55 8.57
N ILE A 87 -12.06 9.28 7.78
CA ILE A 87 -13.18 8.42 8.18
C ILE A 87 -12.67 7.01 8.53
N ASN A 88 -11.80 6.44 7.70
CA ASN A 88 -11.16 5.14 7.96
C ASN A 88 -10.29 5.17 9.23
N GLY A 89 -9.54 6.25 9.46
CA GLY A 89 -8.80 6.46 10.71
C GLY A 89 -9.71 6.49 11.94
N PHE A 90 -10.86 7.16 11.86
CA PHE A 90 -11.87 7.18 12.92
C PHE A 90 -12.49 5.80 13.16
N ILE A 91 -12.90 5.10 12.10
CA ILE A 91 -13.46 3.74 12.19
C ILE A 91 -12.46 2.81 12.88
N TYR A 92 -11.20 2.81 12.44
CA TYR A 92 -10.15 1.99 13.05
C TYR A 92 -9.95 2.33 14.54
N SER A 93 -9.84 3.62 14.87
CA SER A 93 -9.59 4.14 16.22
C SER A 93 -10.66 3.75 17.26
N TYR A 94 -11.94 3.74 16.86
CA TYR A 94 -13.05 3.49 17.77
C TYR A 94 -13.63 2.08 17.68
N VAL A 95 -13.61 1.43 16.52
CA VAL A 95 -14.22 0.11 16.32
C VAL A 95 -13.23 -1.02 16.57
N PHE A 96 -12.05 -0.97 15.94
CA PHE A 96 -11.12 -2.09 15.86
C PHE A 96 -10.00 -2.01 16.91
N LEU A 97 -9.30 -0.87 16.96
CA LEU A 97 -8.13 -0.66 17.80
C LEU A 97 -8.36 -0.96 19.30
N PRO A 98 -9.51 -0.60 19.92
CA PRO A 98 -9.76 -0.91 21.32
C PRO A 98 -9.84 -2.42 21.60
N VAL A 99 -10.33 -3.20 20.64
CA VAL A 99 -10.43 -4.66 20.76
C VAL A 99 -9.04 -5.28 20.67
N TYR A 100 -8.25 -4.87 19.68
CA TYR A 100 -6.90 -5.40 19.48
C TYR A 100 -5.97 -5.13 20.67
N LEU A 101 -6.04 -3.93 21.24
CA LEU A 101 -5.22 -3.58 22.39
C LEU A 101 -5.70 -4.25 23.69
N LYS A 102 -7.01 -4.42 23.90
CA LYS A 102 -7.57 -5.15 25.05
C LYS A 102 -7.35 -6.66 25.00
N ALA A 103 -7.23 -7.24 23.80
CA ALA A 103 -6.95 -8.67 23.65
C ALA A 103 -5.51 -9.05 24.03
N GLU A 104 -4.65 -8.05 24.27
CA GLU A 104 -3.25 -8.19 24.71
C GLU A 104 -2.36 -9.07 23.80
N VAL A 105 -2.75 -9.25 22.54
CA VAL A 105 -2.06 -10.10 21.56
C VAL A 105 -0.76 -9.50 21.01
N THR A 106 0.22 -10.32 20.65
CA THR A 106 1.45 -9.87 19.96
C THR A 106 1.27 -9.86 18.43
N SER A 107 0.51 -10.83 17.92
CA SER A 107 0.06 -10.90 16.53
C SER A 107 -1.42 -10.52 16.43
N LEU A 108 -1.78 -9.68 15.46
CA LEU A 108 -3.16 -9.39 15.12
C LEU A 108 -3.93 -10.66 14.77
N TYR A 109 -3.26 -11.68 14.25
CA TYR A 109 -3.88 -12.95 13.88
C TYR A 109 -4.05 -13.89 15.10
N GLU A 110 -3.29 -13.69 16.19
CA GLU A 110 -3.56 -14.34 17.48
C GLU A 110 -4.94 -13.92 18.03
N TYR A 111 -5.38 -12.68 17.76
CA TYR A 111 -6.74 -12.26 18.12
C TYR A 111 -7.81 -13.12 17.42
N LEU A 112 -7.59 -13.52 16.16
CA LEU A 112 -8.48 -14.43 15.46
C LEU A 112 -8.48 -15.85 16.07
N GLU A 113 -7.37 -16.30 16.64
CA GLU A 113 -7.33 -17.56 17.40
C GLU A 113 -8.14 -17.46 18.69
N LYS A 114 -8.00 -16.37 19.44
CA LYS A 114 -8.80 -16.13 20.66
C LYS A 114 -10.29 -16.02 20.35
N ARG A 115 -10.65 -15.42 19.21
CA ARG A 115 -12.05 -15.21 18.80
C ARG A 115 -12.68 -16.42 18.12
N PHE A 116 -11.90 -17.18 17.36
CA PHE A 116 -12.37 -18.28 16.54
C PHE A 116 -11.58 -19.56 16.77
N SER A 117 -10.45 -19.73 16.07
CA SER A 117 -9.65 -20.95 16.15
C SER A 117 -8.25 -20.74 15.58
N SER A 118 -7.35 -21.66 15.97
CA SER A 118 -6.00 -21.76 15.43
C SER A 118 -5.97 -21.88 13.90
N SER A 119 -6.94 -22.57 13.29
CA SER A 119 -7.06 -22.68 11.83
C SER A 119 -7.35 -21.33 11.15
N CYS A 120 -8.15 -20.47 11.78
CA CYS A 120 -8.42 -19.13 11.26
C CYS A 120 -7.17 -18.25 11.34
N ARG A 121 -6.41 -18.34 12.44
CA ARG A 121 -5.11 -17.64 12.58
C ARG A 121 -4.17 -18.04 11.46
N ILE A 122 -3.87 -19.34 11.32
CA ILE A 122 -2.92 -19.83 10.30
C ILE A 122 -3.37 -19.43 8.88
N LEU A 123 -4.67 -19.56 8.57
CA LEU A 123 -5.20 -19.19 7.26
C LEU A 123 -4.94 -17.71 6.93
N VAL A 124 -5.27 -16.80 7.85
CA VAL A 124 -5.10 -15.35 7.63
C VAL A 124 -3.63 -14.94 7.66
N SER A 125 -2.81 -15.55 8.53
CA SER A 125 -1.36 -15.34 8.54
C SER A 125 -0.73 -15.79 7.21
N PHE A 126 -1.16 -16.91 6.64
CA PHE A 126 -0.69 -17.38 5.33
C PHE A 126 -1.07 -16.40 4.21
N LEU A 127 -2.33 -15.97 4.19
CA LEU A 127 -2.84 -14.98 3.24
C LEU A 127 -2.09 -13.65 3.32
N PHE A 128 -1.76 -13.20 4.53
CA PHE A 128 -0.92 -12.01 4.75
C PHE A 128 0.49 -12.17 4.17
N ILE A 129 1.15 -13.30 4.44
CA ILE A 129 2.50 -13.59 3.94
C ILE A 129 2.48 -13.69 2.41
N LEU A 130 1.50 -14.37 1.83
CA LEU A 130 1.33 -14.45 0.38
C LEU A 130 1.23 -13.05 -0.25
N THR A 131 0.38 -12.19 0.31
CA THR A 131 0.21 -10.80 -0.14
C THR A 131 1.51 -10.01 0.00
N SER A 132 2.24 -10.20 1.11
CA SER A 132 3.52 -9.52 1.37
C SER A 132 4.61 -9.94 0.38
N VAL A 133 4.72 -11.24 0.07
CA VAL A 133 5.68 -11.77 -0.92
C VAL A 133 5.38 -11.26 -2.33
N SER A 134 4.11 -11.07 -2.67
CA SER A 134 3.73 -10.55 -3.99
C SER A 134 3.87 -9.03 -4.10
N TYR A 135 3.60 -8.28 -3.03
CA TYR A 135 3.68 -6.81 -3.01
C TYR A 135 5.12 -6.30 -2.86
N GLY A 136 5.93 -6.95 -2.03
CA GLY A 136 7.32 -6.59 -1.73
C GLY A 136 8.19 -6.28 -2.95
N PRO A 137 8.25 -7.16 -3.96
CA PRO A 137 9.04 -6.96 -5.16
C PRO A 137 8.63 -5.70 -5.94
N VAL A 138 7.33 -5.39 -5.96
CA VAL A 138 6.80 -4.23 -6.69
C VAL A 138 7.18 -2.91 -6.02
N ILE A 139 7.24 -2.89 -4.68
CA ILE A 139 7.70 -1.72 -3.90
C ILE A 139 9.10 -1.30 -4.36
N ILE A 140 9.98 -2.27 -4.64
CA ILE A 140 11.36 -2.01 -5.06
C ILE A 140 11.47 -1.76 -6.57
N TYR A 141 10.73 -2.50 -7.38
CA TYR A 141 10.79 -2.37 -8.83
C TYR A 141 10.46 -0.96 -9.32
N ILE A 142 9.39 -0.36 -8.78
CA ILE A 142 8.88 0.95 -9.21
C ILE A 142 9.93 2.08 -9.09
N PRO A 143 10.56 2.34 -7.93
CA PRO A 143 11.63 3.34 -7.83
C PRO A 143 12.89 2.95 -8.63
N SER A 144 13.20 1.66 -8.75
CA SER A 144 14.31 1.20 -9.59
C SER A 144 14.09 1.50 -11.07
N LEU A 145 12.85 1.44 -11.56
CA LEU A 145 12.50 1.82 -12.93
C LEU A 145 12.72 3.33 -13.16
N ALA A 146 12.28 4.17 -12.23
CA ALA A 146 12.53 5.61 -12.29
C ALA A 146 14.03 5.93 -12.27
N PHE A 147 14.80 5.22 -11.44
CA PHE A 147 16.26 5.34 -11.40
C PHE A 147 16.93 4.96 -12.72
N LYS A 148 16.48 3.86 -13.33
CA LYS A 148 16.96 3.41 -14.65
C LYS A 148 16.69 4.46 -15.72
N GLN A 149 15.50 5.07 -15.71
CA GLN A 149 15.15 6.11 -16.68
C GLN A 149 16.00 7.38 -16.52
N ALA A 150 16.35 7.73 -15.27
CA ALA A 150 17.18 8.89 -14.97
C ALA A 150 18.68 8.67 -15.26
N THR A 151 19.22 7.49 -14.92
CA THR A 151 20.67 7.22 -14.90
C THR A 151 21.16 6.29 -16.02
N GLY A 152 20.25 5.50 -16.60
CA GLY A 152 20.59 4.39 -17.49
C GLY A 152 21.05 3.11 -16.77
N ILE A 153 21.19 3.12 -15.45
CA ILE A 153 21.60 1.94 -14.67
C ILE A 153 20.45 0.94 -14.62
N ASP A 154 20.71 -0.29 -15.06
CA ASP A 154 19.65 -1.30 -15.16
C ASP A 154 19.05 -1.68 -13.79
N VAL A 155 17.75 -1.98 -13.78
CA VAL A 155 16.99 -2.44 -12.61
C VAL A 155 17.66 -3.65 -11.97
N ILE A 156 18.28 -4.52 -12.77
CA ILE A 156 19.00 -5.71 -12.32
C ILE A 156 20.18 -5.37 -11.39
N VAL A 157 20.78 -4.19 -11.55
CA VAL A 157 21.91 -3.74 -10.73
C VAL A 157 21.41 -2.97 -9.51
N ILE A 158 20.52 -1.99 -9.71
CA ILE A 158 20.11 -1.10 -8.63
C ILE A 158 19.19 -1.79 -7.60
N ALA A 159 18.30 -2.70 -8.03
CA ALA A 159 17.36 -3.32 -7.10
C ALA A 159 18.05 -4.18 -6.02
N PRO A 160 19.00 -5.09 -6.36
CA PRO A 160 19.72 -5.84 -5.33
C PRO A 160 20.53 -4.97 -4.37
N ILE A 161 21.13 -3.87 -4.84
CA ILE A 161 21.89 -2.95 -3.99
C ILE A 161 20.98 -2.32 -2.92
N ILE A 162 19.84 -1.79 -3.36
CA ILE A 162 18.89 -1.11 -2.47
C ILE A 162 18.21 -2.10 -1.53
N CYS A 163 17.84 -3.29 -2.01
CA CYS A 163 17.34 -4.36 -1.16
C CYS A 163 18.36 -4.76 -0.09
N THR A 164 19.63 -4.93 -0.46
CA THR A 164 20.69 -5.32 0.48
C THR A 164 20.84 -4.29 1.59
N LEU A 165 20.87 -3.00 1.23
CA LEU A 165 20.93 -1.90 2.21
C LEU A 165 19.70 -1.89 3.12
N CYS A 166 18.50 -2.10 2.56
CA CYS A 166 17.27 -2.17 3.33
C CYS A 166 17.24 -3.33 4.31
N ILE A 167 17.59 -4.53 3.85
CA ILE A 167 17.68 -5.74 4.67
C ILE A 167 18.69 -5.51 5.78
N PHE A 168 19.85 -4.94 5.47
CA PHE A 168 20.91 -4.68 6.44
C PHE A 168 20.44 -3.79 7.61
N TYR A 169 19.92 -2.59 7.32
CA TYR A 169 19.53 -1.67 8.39
C TYR A 169 18.28 -2.16 9.15
N THR A 170 17.38 -2.90 8.49
CA THR A 170 16.17 -3.47 9.12
C THR A 170 16.53 -4.62 10.07
N THR A 171 17.41 -5.52 9.63
CA THR A 171 17.88 -6.67 10.42
C THR A 171 18.57 -6.23 11.70
N ILE A 172 19.35 -5.15 11.61
CA ILE A 172 20.13 -4.63 12.75
C ILE A 172 19.26 -3.86 13.74
N GLY A 173 18.33 -3.03 13.25
CA GLY A 173 17.70 -2.00 14.07
C GLY A 173 16.34 -2.32 14.73
N GLY A 174 15.58 -3.30 14.23
CA GLY A 174 14.24 -3.63 14.76
C GLY A 174 13.21 -2.50 14.61
N ILE A 175 12.05 -2.61 15.27
CA ILE A 175 10.92 -1.69 15.03
C ILE A 175 11.21 -0.23 15.41
N LYS A 176 12.05 0.05 16.42
CA LYS A 176 12.41 1.45 16.76
C LYS A 176 13.23 2.08 15.65
N ALA A 177 14.19 1.34 15.08
CA ALA A 177 14.96 1.83 13.96
C ALA A 177 14.05 2.11 12.76
N VAL A 178 13.16 1.16 12.43
CA VAL A 178 12.18 1.31 11.35
C VAL A 178 11.36 2.59 11.53
N ILE A 179 10.83 2.86 12.72
CA ILE A 179 10.04 4.08 12.97
C ILE A 179 10.85 5.37 12.78
N TRP A 180 12.14 5.38 13.18
CA TRP A 180 12.98 6.57 13.01
C TRP A 180 13.51 6.74 11.59
N THR A 181 13.85 5.65 10.89
CA THR A 181 14.18 5.70 9.46
C THR A 181 12.97 6.18 8.66
N ASP A 182 11.77 5.69 8.99
CA ASP A 182 10.52 6.12 8.39
C ASP A 182 10.29 7.62 8.59
N THR A 183 10.58 8.14 9.79
CA THR A 183 10.41 9.57 10.10
C THR A 183 11.34 10.45 9.25
N PHE A 184 12.60 10.03 9.06
CA PHE A 184 13.53 10.74 8.19
C PHE A 184 13.13 10.64 6.71
N GLN A 185 12.80 9.44 6.26
CA GLN A 185 12.39 9.15 4.88
C GLN A 185 11.09 9.89 4.51
N PHE A 186 10.17 10.05 5.46
CA PHE A 186 8.98 10.88 5.29
C PHE A 186 9.31 12.31 4.87
N CYS A 187 10.25 12.95 5.59
CA CYS A 187 10.67 14.31 5.29
C CYS A 187 11.26 14.42 3.88
N ALA A 188 12.08 13.45 3.47
CA ALA A 188 12.63 13.40 2.12
C ALA A 188 11.54 13.22 1.05
N THR A 189 10.56 12.36 1.29
CA THR A 189 9.40 12.17 0.41
C THR A 189 8.56 13.44 0.28
N VAL A 190 8.22 14.10 1.39
CA VAL A 190 7.43 15.34 1.39
C VAL A 190 8.19 16.46 0.66
N LEU A 191 9.49 16.60 0.93
CA LEU A 191 10.33 17.58 0.25
C LEU A 191 10.35 17.35 -1.27
N SER A 192 10.48 16.10 -1.70
CA SER A 192 10.42 15.70 -3.11
C SER A 192 9.09 16.08 -3.76
N ILE A 193 7.97 15.75 -3.13
CA ILE A 193 6.63 16.10 -3.63
C ILE A 193 6.48 17.62 -3.78
N ILE A 194 6.84 18.39 -2.75
CA ILE A 194 6.72 19.85 -2.75
C ILE A 194 7.61 20.48 -3.82
N ALA A 195 8.84 19.97 -3.98
CA ALA A 195 9.76 20.45 -5.01
C ALA A 195 9.16 20.25 -6.42
N ILE A 196 8.62 19.06 -6.71
CA ILE A 196 7.99 18.77 -8.00
C ILE A 196 6.75 19.63 -8.23
N ILE A 197 5.90 19.81 -7.22
CA ILE A 197 4.72 20.70 -7.33
C ILE A 197 5.15 22.12 -7.67
N THR A 198 6.16 22.63 -6.98
CA THR A 198 6.64 24.01 -7.14
C THR A 198 7.23 24.22 -8.53
N VAL A 199 8.21 23.41 -8.91
CA VAL A 199 8.91 23.56 -10.20
C VAL A 199 8.00 23.21 -11.35
N GLY A 200 7.22 22.14 -11.22
CA GLY A 200 6.24 21.72 -12.20
C GLY A 200 5.19 22.79 -12.47
N SER A 201 4.64 23.41 -11.42
CA SER A 201 3.69 24.52 -11.56
C SER A 201 4.30 25.71 -12.29
N ILE A 202 5.55 26.09 -11.96
CA ILE A 202 6.26 27.17 -12.66
C ILE A 202 6.44 26.82 -14.15
N SER A 203 6.80 25.58 -14.46
CA SER A 203 7.07 25.12 -15.83
C SER A 203 5.86 25.20 -16.78
N VAL A 204 4.64 25.24 -16.23
CA VAL A 204 3.38 25.35 -17.00
C VAL A 204 2.75 26.75 -16.92
N GLY A 205 3.41 27.72 -16.30
CA GLY A 205 2.90 29.10 -16.14
C GLY A 205 2.04 29.34 -14.91
N GLY A 206 2.11 28.46 -13.90
CA GLY A 206 1.51 28.62 -12.58
C GLY A 206 0.33 27.69 -12.29
N ILE A 207 -0.06 27.61 -11.01
CA ILE A 207 -1.11 26.69 -10.55
C ILE A 207 -2.49 26.99 -11.14
N LYS A 208 -2.74 28.26 -11.52
CA LYS A 208 -4.00 28.64 -12.19
C LYS A 208 -4.10 27.98 -13.56
N THR A 209 -3.02 27.99 -14.35
CA THR A 209 -2.97 27.32 -15.65
C THR A 209 -3.17 25.82 -15.50
N VAL A 210 -2.61 25.21 -14.44
CA VAL A 210 -2.86 23.79 -14.11
C VAL A 210 -4.35 23.55 -13.92
N TRP A 211 -5.00 24.36 -13.09
CA TRP A 211 -6.43 24.24 -12.82
C TRP A 211 -7.29 24.38 -14.08
N ASP A 212 -7.07 25.46 -14.85
CA ASP A 212 -7.85 25.76 -16.05
C ASP A 212 -7.66 24.67 -17.12
N THR A 213 -6.43 24.17 -17.30
CA THR A 213 -6.11 23.11 -18.26
C THR A 213 -6.72 21.77 -17.83
N SER A 214 -6.59 21.40 -16.55
CA SER A 214 -7.19 20.18 -16.01
C SER A 214 -8.72 20.21 -16.06
N LEU A 215 -9.33 21.36 -15.86
CA LEU A 215 -10.77 21.53 -16.01
C LEU A 215 -11.20 21.35 -17.47
N ALA A 216 -10.55 22.04 -18.40
CA ALA A 216 -10.83 21.91 -19.84
C ALA A 216 -10.60 20.49 -20.37
N GLY A 217 -9.59 19.79 -19.83
CA GLY A 217 -9.28 18.40 -20.12
C GLY A 217 -10.18 17.36 -19.45
N GLY A 218 -11.16 17.80 -18.65
CA GLY A 218 -12.07 16.93 -17.91
C GLY A 218 -11.40 16.14 -16.77
N ARG A 219 -10.16 16.46 -16.38
CA ARG A 219 -9.45 15.77 -15.28
C ARG A 219 -10.07 16.08 -13.92
N LEU A 220 -10.87 17.13 -13.83
CA LEU A 220 -11.63 17.52 -12.65
C LEU A 220 -13.11 17.09 -12.69
N ASP A 221 -13.54 16.31 -13.69
CA ASP A 221 -14.90 15.75 -13.76
C ASP A 221 -15.08 14.58 -12.78
N ILE A 222 -15.08 14.88 -11.49
CA ILE A 222 -15.06 13.89 -10.39
C ILE A 222 -16.44 13.58 -9.83
N PHE A 223 -17.49 14.23 -10.35
CA PHE A 223 -18.86 14.14 -9.84
C PHE A 223 -19.71 13.15 -10.65
N ASN A 224 -19.15 11.97 -10.96
CA ASN A 224 -19.89 10.89 -11.62
C ASN A 224 -20.63 10.02 -10.59
N PHE A 225 -21.88 10.36 -10.29
CA PHE A 225 -22.73 9.64 -9.33
C PHE A 225 -23.50 8.45 -9.91
N LYS A 226 -23.24 8.05 -11.16
CA LYS A 226 -23.90 6.90 -11.79
C LYS A 226 -23.57 5.63 -11.00
N PHE A 227 -24.61 4.85 -10.67
CA PHE A 227 -24.46 3.56 -10.02
C PHE A 227 -24.20 2.48 -11.08
N ASP A 228 -22.94 2.39 -11.51
CA ASP A 228 -22.46 1.38 -12.46
C ASP A 228 -21.18 0.74 -11.91
N VAL A 229 -21.26 -0.55 -11.57
CA VAL A 229 -20.14 -1.32 -11.02
C VAL A 229 -19.08 -1.67 -12.07
N THR A 230 -19.42 -1.57 -13.35
CA THR A 230 -18.49 -1.80 -14.48
C THR A 230 -17.73 -0.53 -14.87
N SER A 231 -18.25 0.65 -14.50
CA SER A 231 -17.53 1.90 -14.67
C SER A 231 -16.34 1.93 -13.71
N ARG A 232 -15.13 2.12 -14.26
CA ARG A 232 -13.87 2.20 -13.51
C ARG A 232 -13.97 3.20 -12.36
N ASP A 233 -14.25 4.46 -12.69
CA ASP A 233 -14.25 5.58 -11.74
C ASP A 233 -15.62 6.25 -11.67
N THR A 234 -16.32 5.99 -10.57
CA THR A 234 -17.52 6.69 -10.12
C THR A 234 -17.29 7.14 -8.69
N VAL A 235 -18.10 8.07 -8.20
CA VAL A 235 -18.04 8.44 -6.77
C VAL A 235 -18.17 7.20 -5.90
N TRP A 236 -19.04 6.26 -6.28
CA TRP A 236 -19.27 5.01 -5.53
C TRP A 236 -18.11 4.03 -5.60
N SER A 237 -17.42 3.91 -6.74
CA SER A 237 -16.28 3.00 -6.86
C SER A 237 -15.13 3.47 -5.95
N ILE A 238 -14.96 4.79 -5.81
CA ILE A 238 -13.93 5.35 -4.92
C ILE A 238 -14.40 5.35 -3.46
N VAL A 239 -15.57 5.89 -3.16
CA VAL A 239 -16.08 6.04 -1.78
C VAL A 239 -16.34 4.68 -1.11
N CYS A 240 -16.85 3.70 -1.83
CA CYS A 240 -17.13 2.38 -1.27
C CYS A 240 -16.00 1.39 -1.57
N GLY A 241 -15.59 1.27 -2.84
CA GLY A 241 -14.58 0.29 -3.26
C GLY A 241 -13.18 0.65 -2.78
N ALA A 242 -12.63 1.75 -3.29
CA ALA A 242 -11.28 2.21 -2.96
C ALA A 242 -11.12 2.51 -1.45
N SER A 243 -12.15 3.06 -0.81
CA SER A 243 -12.14 3.25 0.65
C SER A 243 -11.97 1.92 1.39
N THR A 244 -12.70 0.86 1.00
CA THR A 244 -12.58 -0.47 1.61
C THR A 244 -11.18 -1.06 1.39
N TYR A 245 -10.60 -0.86 0.20
CA TYR A 245 -9.20 -1.21 -0.07
C TYR A 245 -8.25 -0.59 0.97
N TRP A 246 -8.36 0.73 1.19
CA TRP A 246 -7.53 1.43 2.18
C TRP A 246 -7.87 1.05 3.63
N SER A 247 -9.13 0.72 3.93
CA SER A 247 -9.51 0.19 5.25
C SER A 247 -8.82 -1.13 5.56
N THR A 248 -8.64 -2.02 4.56
CA THR A 248 -7.89 -3.28 4.74
C THR A 248 -6.46 -3.03 5.21
N TYR A 249 -5.79 -2.02 4.64
CA TYR A 249 -4.40 -1.68 5.00
C TYR A 249 -4.27 -1.24 6.45
N ILE A 250 -5.16 -0.38 6.97
CA ILE A 250 -5.06 0.05 8.37
C ILE A 250 -5.59 -0.99 9.37
N ILE A 251 -6.68 -1.71 9.03
CA ILE A 251 -7.36 -2.63 9.95
C ILE A 251 -6.63 -3.96 10.04
N CYS A 252 -6.21 -4.53 8.91
CA CYS A 252 -5.77 -5.91 8.81
C CYS A 252 -4.25 -6.07 8.77
N HIS A 253 -3.49 -5.00 8.55
CA HIS A 253 -2.05 -5.09 8.38
C HIS A 253 -1.33 -5.14 9.73
N GLN A 254 -0.62 -6.23 9.98
CA GLN A 254 0.08 -6.47 11.24
C GLN A 254 1.05 -5.35 11.63
N GLY A 255 1.73 -4.72 10.66
CA GLY A 255 2.70 -3.66 10.93
C GLY A 255 2.06 -2.41 11.54
N GLU A 256 0.83 -2.08 11.13
CA GLU A 256 0.09 -0.93 11.65
C GLU A 256 -0.35 -1.17 13.10
N PHE A 257 -0.82 -2.39 13.37
CA PHE A 257 -1.15 -2.83 14.72
C PHE A 257 0.07 -2.78 15.66
N GLN A 258 1.22 -3.29 15.22
CA GLN A 258 2.46 -3.27 16.01
C GLN A 258 2.91 -1.85 16.35
N LYS A 259 2.87 -0.94 15.37
CA LYS A 259 3.20 0.48 15.57
C LYS A 259 2.23 1.15 16.53
N CYS A 260 0.92 0.93 16.40
CA CYS A 260 -0.07 1.46 17.34
C CYS A 260 0.12 0.91 18.77
N ARG A 261 0.60 -0.32 18.92
CA ARG A 261 0.90 -0.94 20.22
C ARG A 261 2.21 -0.44 20.85
N SER A 262 3.09 0.19 20.07
CA SER A 262 4.37 0.73 20.55
C SER A 262 4.23 2.01 21.39
N VAL A 263 3.04 2.61 21.43
CA VAL A 263 2.74 3.78 22.27
C VAL A 263 2.19 3.36 23.65
N PRO A 264 2.36 4.20 24.71
CA PRO A 264 2.04 3.79 26.08
C PRO A 264 0.55 3.56 26.39
N THR A 265 -0.36 4.30 25.74
CA THR A 265 -1.78 4.31 26.11
C THR A 265 -2.71 4.22 24.90
N LEU A 266 -3.90 3.66 25.10
CA LEU A 266 -4.96 3.57 24.08
C LEU A 266 -5.31 4.95 23.51
N SER A 267 -5.40 5.99 24.33
CA SER A 267 -5.70 7.35 23.86
C SER A 267 -4.63 7.88 22.90
N LYS A 268 -3.35 7.58 23.16
CA LYS A 268 -2.25 7.93 22.24
C LYS A 268 -2.32 7.12 20.95
N ALA A 269 -2.63 5.82 21.04
CA ALA A 269 -2.77 4.96 19.85
C ALA A 269 -3.93 5.42 18.96
N ARG A 270 -5.05 5.82 19.57
CA ARG A 270 -6.20 6.44 18.87
C ARG A 270 -5.82 7.74 18.17
N LEU A 271 -5.02 8.58 18.83
CA LEU A 271 -4.53 9.81 18.24
C LEU A 271 -3.62 9.51 17.02
N CYS A 272 -2.74 8.51 17.11
CA CYS A 272 -1.92 8.07 15.97
C CYS A 272 -2.80 7.65 14.77
N ALA A 273 -3.83 6.84 15.01
CA ALA A 273 -4.76 6.39 13.97
C ALA A 273 -5.53 7.54 13.29
N ILE A 274 -5.98 8.53 14.06
CA ILE A 274 -6.70 9.70 13.53
C ILE A 274 -5.74 10.58 12.72
N LEU A 275 -4.56 10.90 13.27
CA LEU A 275 -3.56 11.70 12.58
C LEU A 275 -3.02 11.01 11.32
N TYR A 276 -2.94 9.68 11.32
CA TYR A 276 -2.65 8.89 10.12
C TYR A 276 -3.68 9.17 9.01
N GLY A 277 -4.98 9.13 9.32
CA GLY A 277 -6.03 9.40 8.35
C GLY A 277 -5.92 10.79 7.71
N PHE A 278 -5.65 11.82 8.53
CA PHE A 278 -5.43 13.18 8.02
C PHE A 278 -4.11 13.33 7.23
N GLY A 279 -3.01 12.75 7.72
CA GLY A 279 -1.72 12.81 7.06
C GLY A 279 -1.71 12.14 5.70
N THR A 280 -2.34 10.96 5.59
CA THR A 280 -2.50 10.24 4.32
C THR A 280 -3.40 11.02 3.34
N ALA A 281 -4.46 11.68 3.83
CA ALA A 281 -5.29 12.56 3.00
C ALA A 281 -4.51 13.73 2.39
N ILE A 282 -3.64 14.37 3.20
CA ILE A 282 -2.80 15.49 2.75
C ILE A 282 -1.84 15.01 1.65
N LEU A 283 -1.17 13.88 1.84
CA LEU A 283 -0.21 13.37 0.86
C LEU A 283 -0.89 12.91 -0.42
N MET A 284 -2.06 12.28 -0.32
CA MET A 284 -2.86 11.95 -1.50
C MET A 284 -3.25 13.22 -2.26
N PHE A 285 -3.67 14.27 -1.56
CA PHE A 285 -4.00 15.55 -2.18
C PHE A 285 -2.81 16.18 -2.92
N LEU A 286 -1.62 16.16 -2.32
CA LEU A 286 -0.39 16.64 -2.97
C LEU A 286 -0.03 15.80 -4.22
N THR A 287 -0.17 14.48 -4.13
CA THR A 287 0.00 13.57 -5.28
C THR A 287 -1.01 13.87 -6.40
N ILE A 288 -2.25 14.23 -6.05
CA ILE A 288 -3.27 14.62 -7.03
C ILE A 288 -2.89 15.91 -7.75
N ILE A 289 -2.35 16.88 -7.03
CA ILE A 289 -1.82 18.11 -7.65
C ILE A 289 -0.71 17.77 -8.64
N ASN A 290 0.24 16.90 -8.27
CA ASN A 290 1.29 16.44 -9.20
C ASN A 290 0.74 15.78 -10.47
N GLY A 291 -0.29 14.92 -10.36
CA GLY A 291 -0.95 14.32 -11.53
C GLY A 291 -1.61 15.35 -12.44
N ASN A 292 -2.21 16.40 -11.87
CA ASN A 292 -2.79 17.50 -12.66
C ASN A 292 -1.72 18.38 -13.31
N ILE A 293 -0.60 18.65 -12.63
CA ILE A 293 0.54 19.37 -13.22
C ILE A 293 1.12 18.58 -14.40
N LEU A 294 1.30 17.27 -14.21
CA LEU A 294 1.74 16.36 -15.26
C LEU A 294 0.83 16.43 -16.48
N TYR A 295 -0.49 16.42 -16.26
CA TYR A 295 -1.47 16.61 -17.33
C TYR A 295 -1.37 17.97 -17.98
N ALA A 296 -1.29 19.06 -17.21
CA ALA A 296 -1.20 20.41 -17.75
C ALA A 296 0.02 20.58 -18.68
N LYS A 297 1.17 20.00 -18.30
CA LYS A 297 2.41 20.02 -19.09
C LYS A 297 2.26 19.35 -20.45
N TYR A 298 1.63 18.19 -20.50
CA TYR A 298 1.52 17.37 -21.72
C TYR A 298 0.12 17.38 -22.35
N SER A 299 -0.75 18.29 -21.92
CA SER A 299 -2.15 18.39 -22.38
C SER A 299 -2.29 18.51 -23.91
N LYS A 300 -1.31 19.13 -24.58
CA LYS A 300 -1.29 19.37 -26.04
C LYS A 300 -0.46 18.36 -26.83
N CYS A 301 0.47 17.68 -26.17
CA CYS A 301 1.31 16.68 -26.80
C CYS A 301 1.60 15.55 -25.82
N ASP A 302 0.83 14.48 -25.98
CA ASP A 302 0.91 13.31 -25.11
C ASP A 302 2.18 12.46 -25.39
N PRO A 303 3.07 12.28 -24.39
CA PRO A 303 4.29 11.48 -24.54
C PRO A 303 4.02 9.98 -24.72
N LEU A 304 2.86 9.47 -24.31
CA LEU A 304 2.47 8.07 -24.53
C LEU A 304 2.11 7.84 -26.00
N SER A 305 1.23 8.68 -26.56
CA SER A 305 0.81 8.60 -27.97
C SER A 305 1.96 8.83 -28.96
N THR A 306 2.98 9.58 -28.56
CA THR A 306 4.18 9.86 -29.37
C THR A 306 5.31 8.86 -29.17
N ASN A 307 5.11 7.79 -28.39
CA ASN A 307 6.12 6.77 -28.05
C ASN A 307 7.41 7.33 -27.41
N GLN A 308 7.36 8.53 -26.82
CA GLN A 308 8.44 9.05 -26.00
C GLN A 308 8.53 8.30 -24.66
N VAL A 309 7.39 7.79 -24.22
CA VAL A 309 7.23 6.93 -23.04
C VAL A 309 6.49 5.67 -23.47
N SER A 310 7.04 4.50 -23.15
CA SER A 310 6.44 3.22 -23.55
C SER A 310 5.42 2.68 -22.55
N ARG A 311 5.48 3.12 -21.29
CA ARG A 311 4.64 2.59 -20.21
C ARG A 311 4.13 3.71 -19.29
N ASP A 312 2.93 3.54 -18.73
CA ASP A 312 2.30 4.54 -17.86
C ASP A 312 3.16 4.89 -16.62
N ASP A 313 3.84 3.91 -16.04
CA ASP A 313 4.67 4.06 -14.84
C ASP A 313 5.95 4.90 -15.06
N GLN A 314 6.30 5.16 -16.31
CA GLN A 314 7.44 6.00 -16.71
C GLN A 314 7.06 7.48 -16.93
N LEU A 315 5.77 7.81 -16.89
CA LEU A 315 5.29 9.15 -17.24
C LEU A 315 5.77 10.23 -16.24
N LEU A 316 5.70 9.94 -14.94
CA LEU A 316 6.15 10.90 -13.93
C LEU A 316 7.69 11.05 -13.90
N PRO A 317 8.50 9.97 -13.95
CA PRO A 317 9.94 10.14 -14.10
C PRO A 317 10.34 10.91 -15.36
N TYR A 318 9.68 10.63 -16.50
CA TYR A 318 9.89 11.40 -17.73
C TYR A 318 9.66 12.90 -17.51
N PHE A 319 8.53 13.25 -16.88
CA PHE A 319 8.19 14.63 -16.54
C PHE A 319 9.24 15.30 -15.66
N VAL A 320 9.68 14.63 -14.59
CA VAL A 320 10.67 15.20 -13.68
C VAL A 320 12.00 15.46 -14.39
N LEU A 321 12.44 14.55 -15.27
CA LEU A 321 13.66 14.72 -16.07
C LEU A 321 13.54 15.80 -17.15
N ASP A 322 12.32 16.10 -17.61
CA ASP A 322 12.04 17.21 -18.51
C ASP A 322 12.17 18.56 -17.78
N ILE A 323 11.52 18.70 -16.62
CA ILE A 323 11.57 19.96 -15.84
C ILE A 323 12.87 20.16 -15.05
N SER A 324 13.67 19.10 -14.84
CA SER A 324 14.94 19.21 -14.10
C SER A 324 16.02 20.00 -14.85
N ASN A 325 15.89 20.19 -16.16
CA ASN A 325 16.80 21.06 -16.93
C ASN A 325 16.83 22.50 -16.38
N SER A 326 15.76 22.94 -15.72
CA SER A 326 15.66 24.28 -15.15
C SER A 326 16.26 24.40 -13.74
N ILE A 327 16.38 23.29 -12.99
CA ILE A 327 16.87 23.30 -11.60
C ILE A 327 17.81 22.10 -11.35
N PRO A 328 19.12 22.33 -11.21
CA PRO A 328 20.08 21.31 -10.80
C PRO A 328 19.67 20.65 -9.47
N GLY A 329 19.71 19.32 -9.40
CA GLY A 329 19.43 18.54 -8.19
C GLY A 329 17.98 18.07 -8.04
N LEU A 330 17.04 18.58 -8.86
CA LEU A 330 15.64 18.21 -8.77
C LEU A 330 15.41 16.71 -9.01
N ALA A 331 16.12 16.13 -9.99
CA ALA A 331 16.02 14.70 -10.31
C ALA A 331 16.54 13.84 -9.15
N GLY A 332 17.66 14.23 -8.53
CA GLY A 332 18.19 13.55 -7.34
C GLY A 332 17.26 13.63 -6.14
N VAL A 333 16.67 14.80 -5.87
CA VAL A 333 15.66 14.97 -4.80
C VAL A 333 14.43 14.12 -5.07
N PHE A 334 13.96 14.07 -6.31
CA PHE A 334 12.84 13.22 -6.72
C PHE A 334 13.13 11.75 -6.42
N ILE A 335 14.21 11.23 -6.99
CA ILE A 335 14.65 9.84 -6.81
C ILE A 335 14.84 9.52 -5.32
N ALA A 336 15.49 10.39 -4.55
CA ALA A 336 15.65 10.22 -3.11
C ALA A 336 14.29 10.11 -2.38
N GLY A 337 13.31 10.93 -2.75
CA GLY A 337 11.96 10.89 -2.17
C GLY A 337 11.18 9.62 -2.50
N ILE A 338 11.26 9.10 -3.72
CA ILE A 338 10.55 7.87 -4.11
C ILE A 338 11.20 6.64 -3.44
N PHE A 339 12.53 6.57 -3.43
CA PHE A 339 13.23 5.51 -2.70
C PHE A 339 12.98 5.57 -1.21
N SER A 340 12.90 6.77 -0.61
CA SER A 340 12.52 6.95 0.79
C SER A 340 11.16 6.30 1.08
N ALA A 341 10.13 6.61 0.29
CA ALA A 341 8.79 6.04 0.43
C ALA A 341 8.79 4.51 0.27
N ALA A 342 9.50 4.01 -0.74
CA ALA A 342 9.62 2.58 -1.00
C ALA A 342 10.36 1.83 0.12
N LEU A 343 11.47 2.38 0.61
CA LEU A 343 12.29 1.79 1.67
C LEU A 343 11.56 1.76 3.02
N SER A 344 10.81 2.80 3.37
CA SER A 344 9.95 2.79 4.57
C SER A 344 8.92 1.65 4.50
N THR A 345 8.23 1.52 3.35
CA THR A 345 7.24 0.45 3.13
C THR A 345 7.90 -0.93 3.19
N PHE A 346 9.04 -1.11 2.50
CA PHE A 346 9.73 -2.39 2.40
C PHE A 346 10.30 -2.84 3.75
N SER A 347 10.98 -1.96 4.49
CA SER A 347 11.52 -2.28 5.82
C SER A 347 10.43 -2.62 6.83
N ALA A 348 9.30 -1.89 6.83
CA ALA A 348 8.15 -2.21 7.66
C ALA A 348 7.55 -3.58 7.30
N MET A 349 7.45 -3.90 6.01
CA MET A 349 6.98 -5.20 5.54
C MET A 349 7.92 -6.34 5.96
N LEU A 350 9.24 -6.17 5.83
CA LEU A 350 10.23 -7.16 6.26
C LEU A 350 10.10 -7.46 7.77
N ASN A 351 10.05 -6.42 8.60
CA ASN A 351 9.91 -6.56 10.05
C ASN A 351 8.59 -7.25 10.42
N THR A 352 7.50 -6.86 9.76
CA THR A 352 6.17 -7.39 10.01
C THR A 352 6.06 -8.86 9.60
N ALA A 353 6.53 -9.20 8.39
CA ALA A 353 6.54 -10.57 7.88
C ALA A 353 7.40 -11.49 8.76
N ALA A 354 8.56 -11.02 9.21
CA ALA A 354 9.40 -11.78 10.13
C ALA A 354 8.68 -12.07 11.47
N GLY A 355 7.99 -11.07 12.02
CA GLY A 355 7.17 -11.24 13.22
C GLY A 355 6.04 -12.26 13.03
N VAL A 356 5.31 -12.20 11.91
CA VAL A 356 4.22 -13.14 11.60
C VAL A 356 4.74 -14.56 11.39
N ILE A 357 5.80 -14.73 10.60
CA ILE A 357 6.43 -16.04 10.36
C ILE A 357 6.91 -16.66 11.68
N TYR A 358 7.56 -15.86 12.53
CA TYR A 358 8.03 -16.32 13.82
C TYR A 358 6.88 -16.71 14.75
N GLU A 359 5.92 -15.82 14.98
CA GLU A 359 4.85 -16.00 15.97
C GLU A 359 3.80 -17.05 15.57
N ASP A 360 3.40 -17.05 14.30
CA ASP A 360 2.23 -17.81 13.85
C ASP A 360 2.62 -19.18 13.27
N PHE A 361 3.85 -19.33 12.76
CA PHE A 361 4.30 -20.56 12.12
C PHE A 361 5.41 -21.27 12.88
N LEU A 362 6.44 -20.56 13.36
CA LEU A 362 7.62 -21.21 13.93
C LEU A 362 7.52 -21.46 15.44
N LEU A 363 6.95 -20.54 16.21
CA LEU A 363 6.97 -20.57 17.67
C LEU A 363 6.47 -21.90 18.26
N ARG A 364 5.45 -22.50 17.64
CA ARG A 364 4.83 -23.77 18.07
C ARG A 364 5.75 -24.99 17.95
N PHE A 365 6.81 -24.88 17.16
CA PHE A 365 7.78 -25.96 16.91
C PHE A 365 9.11 -25.75 17.63
N LEU A 366 9.28 -24.63 18.35
CA LEU A 366 10.53 -24.29 19.05
C LEU A 366 10.42 -24.61 20.55
N SER A 367 11.46 -25.23 21.12
CA SER A 367 11.57 -25.41 22.59
C SER A 367 11.75 -24.06 23.29
N GLU A 368 11.31 -23.97 24.56
CA GLU A 368 11.45 -22.74 25.37
C GLU A 368 12.91 -22.29 25.46
N GLU A 369 13.86 -23.21 25.63
CA GLU A 369 15.30 -22.92 25.62
C GLU A 369 15.77 -22.27 24.31
N THR A 370 15.25 -22.72 23.17
CA THR A 370 15.60 -22.15 21.87
C THR A 370 15.03 -20.75 21.70
N GLN A 371 13.84 -20.50 22.25
CA GLN A 371 13.21 -19.17 22.24
C GLN A 371 14.08 -18.18 23.02
N GLU A 372 14.48 -18.50 24.25
CA GLU A 372 15.31 -17.58 25.05
C GLU A 372 16.70 -17.33 24.45
N MET A 373 17.35 -18.38 23.93
CA MET A 373 18.75 -18.29 23.50
C MET A 373 18.95 -17.81 22.06
N ARG A 374 17.98 -18.03 21.16
CA ARG A 374 18.17 -17.85 19.69
C ARG A 374 17.11 -17.00 19.01
N GLU A 375 16.10 -16.49 19.71
CA GLU A 375 15.01 -15.72 19.11
C GLU A 375 15.47 -14.57 18.21
N GLY A 376 16.40 -13.72 18.70
CA GLY A 376 16.90 -12.60 17.92
C GLY A 376 17.63 -13.03 16.65
N VAL A 377 18.30 -14.18 16.67
CA VAL A 377 18.98 -14.73 15.49
C VAL A 377 17.96 -15.29 14.49
N ILE A 378 16.92 -15.98 14.97
CA ILE A 378 15.86 -16.55 14.13
C ILE A 378 15.12 -15.41 13.40
N LEU A 379 14.68 -14.38 14.12
CA LEU A 379 14.00 -13.22 13.52
C LEU A 379 14.84 -12.56 12.42
N LYS A 380 16.13 -12.32 12.70
CA LYS A 380 17.07 -11.74 11.73
C LYS A 380 17.26 -12.62 10.49
N THR A 381 17.37 -13.93 10.67
CA THR A 381 17.45 -14.89 9.55
C THR A 381 16.19 -14.84 8.69
N ILE A 382 15.00 -14.77 9.30
CA ILE A 382 13.75 -14.66 8.55
C ILE A 382 13.72 -13.37 7.73
N VAL A 383 14.10 -12.22 8.31
CA VAL A 383 14.18 -10.94 7.58
C VAL A 383 15.08 -11.06 6.35
N VAL A 384 16.27 -11.66 6.51
CA VAL A 384 17.23 -11.84 5.40
C VAL A 384 16.66 -12.77 4.33
N CYS A 385 16.15 -13.95 4.70
CA CYS A 385 15.59 -14.91 3.75
C CYS A 385 14.39 -14.32 2.99
N PHE A 386 13.46 -13.68 3.70
CA PHE A 386 12.28 -13.06 3.10
C PHE A 386 12.65 -11.91 2.16
N GLY A 387 13.65 -11.09 2.55
CA GLY A 387 14.16 -10.01 1.71
C GLY A 387 14.86 -10.53 0.44
N ILE A 388 15.62 -11.62 0.53
CA ILE A 388 16.23 -12.28 -0.64
C ILE A 388 15.15 -12.78 -1.60
N ILE A 389 14.11 -13.45 -1.08
CA ILE A 389 12.97 -13.92 -1.89
C ILE A 389 12.32 -12.74 -2.62
N CYS A 390 12.03 -11.65 -1.90
CA CYS A 390 11.44 -10.45 -2.52
C CYS A 390 12.36 -9.86 -3.60
N THR A 391 13.67 -9.84 -3.37
CA THR A 391 14.66 -9.32 -4.33
C THR A 391 14.69 -10.17 -5.61
N LEU A 392 14.66 -11.49 -5.49
CA LEU A 392 14.62 -12.40 -6.65
C LEU A 392 13.31 -12.24 -7.44
N LEU A 393 12.19 -12.01 -6.75
CA LEU A 393 10.90 -11.80 -7.41
C LEU A 393 10.81 -10.45 -8.14
N VAL A 394 11.71 -9.48 -7.91
CA VAL A 394 11.77 -8.24 -8.70
C VAL A 394 11.97 -8.54 -10.18
N PHE A 395 12.76 -9.56 -10.50
CA PHE A 395 13.01 -9.99 -11.88
C PHE A 395 11.75 -10.57 -12.55
N VAL A 396 10.83 -11.14 -11.76
CA VAL A 396 9.53 -11.59 -12.27
C VAL A 396 8.61 -10.40 -12.53
N VAL A 397 8.60 -9.39 -11.65
CA VAL A 397 7.82 -8.16 -11.83
C VAL A 397 8.24 -7.41 -13.10
N GLN A 398 9.51 -7.47 -13.49
CA GLN A 398 10.01 -6.86 -14.73
C GLN A 398 9.34 -7.42 -16.00
N LEU A 399 8.82 -8.66 -15.94
CA LEU A 399 8.10 -9.30 -17.06
C LEU A 399 6.64 -8.86 -17.16
N VAL A 400 6.12 -8.14 -16.17
CA VAL A 400 4.73 -7.68 -16.13
C VAL A 400 4.58 -6.41 -16.97
N THR A 401 3.67 -6.44 -17.94
CA THR A 401 3.39 -5.31 -18.85
C THR A 401 2.78 -4.12 -18.12
N GLU A 402 1.77 -4.36 -17.26
CA GLU A 402 1.07 -3.32 -16.51
C GLU A 402 1.06 -3.61 -14.99
N ILE A 403 1.74 -2.76 -14.22
CA ILE A 403 1.95 -3.00 -12.78
C ILE A 403 0.69 -2.73 -11.96
N VAL A 404 -0.03 -1.64 -12.25
CA VAL A 404 -1.18 -1.22 -11.44
C VAL A 404 -2.32 -2.24 -11.47
N PRO A 405 -2.74 -2.78 -12.64
CA PRO A 405 -3.76 -3.83 -12.69
C PRO A 405 -3.28 -5.15 -12.08
N PHE A 406 -2.02 -5.52 -12.29
CA PHE A 406 -1.41 -6.71 -11.68
C PHE A 406 -1.46 -6.63 -10.15
N LEU A 407 -1.02 -5.52 -9.58
CA LEU A 407 -1.10 -5.24 -8.14
C LEU A 407 -2.53 -5.26 -7.64
N SER A 408 -3.43 -4.56 -8.32
CA SER A 408 -4.84 -4.47 -7.92
C SER A 408 -5.50 -5.84 -7.90
N THR A 409 -5.14 -6.71 -8.86
CA THR A 409 -5.59 -8.10 -8.91
C THR A 409 -5.10 -8.84 -7.67
N ILE A 410 -3.79 -8.91 -7.46
CA ILE A 410 -3.19 -9.72 -6.37
C ILE A 410 -3.69 -9.27 -5.00
N LEU A 411 -3.67 -7.96 -4.74
CA LEU A 411 -4.16 -7.41 -3.49
C LEU A 411 -5.67 -7.68 -3.33
N GLY A 412 -6.42 -7.58 -4.43
CA GLY A 412 -7.86 -7.88 -4.51
C GLY A 412 -8.22 -9.31 -4.11
N LEU A 413 -7.42 -10.30 -4.52
CA LEU A 413 -7.65 -11.73 -4.24
C LEU A 413 -7.83 -12.02 -2.74
N VAL A 414 -7.05 -11.32 -1.91
CA VAL A 414 -6.86 -11.66 -0.50
C VAL A 414 -7.42 -10.58 0.42
N GLY A 415 -7.17 -9.30 0.12
CA GLY A 415 -7.40 -8.20 1.04
C GLY A 415 -8.85 -8.05 1.50
N GLY A 416 -9.82 -8.29 0.60
CA GLY A 416 -11.24 -8.26 0.94
C GLY A 416 -11.63 -9.34 1.96
N SER A 417 -11.10 -10.56 1.80
CA SER A 417 -11.38 -11.67 2.72
C SER A 417 -10.78 -11.47 4.11
N MET A 418 -9.57 -10.89 4.18
CA MET A 418 -8.92 -10.52 5.44
C MET A 418 -9.71 -9.45 6.20
N LEU A 419 -10.23 -8.44 5.49
CA LEU A 419 -11.09 -7.44 6.11
C LEU A 419 -12.41 -8.05 6.56
N GLY A 420 -13.02 -8.90 5.74
CA GLY A 420 -14.29 -9.56 6.08
C GLY A 420 -14.21 -10.42 7.33
N ILE A 421 -13.13 -11.19 7.53
CA ILE A 421 -12.96 -11.98 8.76
C ILE A 421 -12.71 -11.10 9.99
N MET A 422 -12.01 -9.97 9.84
CA MET A 422 -11.84 -9.01 10.94
C MET A 422 -13.16 -8.33 11.32
N VAL A 423 -13.98 -7.97 10.33
CA VAL A 423 -15.34 -7.46 10.55
C VAL A 423 -16.20 -8.50 11.26
N LEU A 424 -16.18 -9.75 10.81
CA LEU A 424 -16.86 -10.86 11.49
C LEU A 424 -16.40 -11.03 12.94
N ALA A 425 -15.09 -10.98 13.18
CA ALA A 425 -14.50 -11.16 14.50
C ALA A 425 -14.94 -10.08 15.49
N VAL A 426 -14.87 -8.81 15.06
CA VAL A 426 -15.02 -7.63 15.91
C VAL A 426 -16.47 -7.18 16.05
N MET A 427 -17.29 -7.35 15.00
CA MET A 427 -18.61 -6.72 14.90
C MET A 427 -19.77 -7.72 14.92
N ILE A 428 -19.54 -9.01 14.64
CA ILE A 428 -20.61 -10.01 14.50
C ILE A 428 -20.54 -11.05 15.63
N PRO A 429 -21.37 -10.92 16.69
CA PRO A 429 -21.33 -11.83 17.84
C PRO A 429 -21.69 -13.28 17.50
N VAL A 430 -22.61 -13.47 16.55
CA VAL A 430 -23.07 -14.80 16.14
C VAL A 430 -22.04 -15.59 15.35
N ALA A 431 -20.95 -14.94 14.89
CA ALA A 431 -19.93 -15.59 14.08
C ALA A 431 -19.17 -16.65 14.90
N ASN A 432 -18.93 -17.82 14.29
CA ASN A 432 -18.14 -18.91 14.87
C ASN A 432 -17.00 -19.31 13.94
N SER A 433 -16.12 -20.21 14.41
CA SER A 433 -14.89 -20.57 13.69
C SER A 433 -15.15 -21.28 12.35
N LYS A 434 -16.23 -22.07 12.24
CA LYS A 434 -16.60 -22.74 10.97
C LYS A 434 -17.07 -21.72 9.95
N GLY A 435 -17.90 -20.76 10.37
CA GLY A 435 -18.35 -19.68 9.50
C GLY A 435 -17.21 -18.77 9.06
N ALA A 436 -16.37 -18.32 10.00
CA ALA A 436 -15.20 -17.50 9.68
C ALA A 436 -14.26 -18.17 8.66
N PHE A 437 -13.92 -19.45 8.88
CA PHE A 437 -13.03 -20.19 7.97
C PHE A 437 -13.65 -20.40 6.59
N SER A 438 -14.89 -20.89 6.52
CA SER A 438 -15.58 -21.10 5.24
C SER A 438 -15.82 -19.80 4.47
N GLY A 439 -16.16 -18.71 5.16
CA GLY A 439 -16.35 -17.39 4.58
C GLY A 439 -15.09 -16.90 3.84
N VAL A 440 -13.91 -17.07 4.44
CA VAL A 440 -12.64 -16.70 3.80
C VAL A 440 -12.38 -17.59 2.57
N ILE A 441 -12.48 -18.91 2.69
CA ILE A 441 -12.17 -19.82 1.58
C ILE A 441 -13.08 -19.58 0.37
N VAL A 442 -14.40 -19.50 0.60
CA VAL A 442 -15.37 -19.25 -0.48
C VAL A 442 -15.10 -17.90 -1.14
N THR A 443 -14.77 -16.88 -0.34
CA THR A 443 -14.46 -15.55 -0.87
C THR A 443 -13.19 -15.54 -1.70
N VAL A 444 -12.11 -16.16 -1.21
CA VAL A 444 -10.84 -16.22 -1.96
C VAL A 444 -11.07 -16.88 -3.32
N ILE A 445 -11.82 -17.98 -3.38
CA ILE A 445 -12.16 -18.65 -4.64
C ILE A 445 -12.98 -17.72 -5.54
N PHE A 446 -14.05 -17.12 -5.00
CA PHE A 446 -14.96 -16.29 -5.77
C PHE A 446 -14.31 -15.01 -6.32
N VAL A 447 -13.56 -14.30 -5.49
CA VAL A 447 -12.84 -13.08 -5.90
C VAL A 447 -11.67 -13.43 -6.84
N SER A 448 -11.02 -14.59 -6.65
CA SER A 448 -9.99 -15.05 -7.59
C SER A 448 -10.55 -15.29 -8.99
N TRP A 449 -11.73 -15.90 -9.08
CA TRP A 449 -12.39 -16.08 -10.36
C TRP A 449 -12.68 -14.74 -11.07
N ILE A 450 -13.18 -13.74 -10.34
CA ILE A 450 -13.46 -12.41 -10.88
C ILE A 450 -12.17 -11.70 -11.33
N ALA A 451 -11.18 -11.63 -10.43
CA ALA A 451 -9.98 -10.83 -10.63
C ALA A 451 -9.03 -11.43 -11.68
N LEU A 452 -8.84 -12.75 -11.67
CA LEU A 452 -8.05 -13.45 -12.70
C LEU A 452 -8.74 -13.42 -14.07
N GLY A 453 -10.07 -13.51 -14.09
CA GLY A 453 -10.85 -13.34 -15.32
C GLY A 453 -10.60 -11.96 -15.94
N ARG A 454 -10.76 -10.88 -15.15
CA ARG A 454 -10.43 -9.51 -15.61
C ARG A 454 -9.00 -9.39 -16.11
N LEU A 455 -8.03 -9.89 -15.33
CA LEU A 455 -6.61 -9.83 -15.70
C LEU A 455 -6.34 -10.53 -17.05
N TRP A 456 -6.96 -11.70 -17.28
CA TRP A 456 -6.82 -12.43 -18.54
C TRP A 456 -7.32 -11.62 -19.74
N TYR A 457 -8.48 -10.97 -19.64
CA TYR A 457 -8.98 -10.10 -20.73
C TYR A 457 -8.10 -8.86 -20.95
N THR A 458 -7.53 -8.29 -19.88
CA THR A 458 -6.64 -7.13 -19.99
C THR A 458 -5.30 -7.49 -20.62
N VAL A 459 -4.67 -8.62 -20.22
CA VAL A 459 -3.38 -9.05 -20.76
C VAL A 459 -3.46 -9.44 -22.25
N ASN A 460 -4.61 -9.93 -22.71
CA ASN A 460 -4.84 -10.26 -24.12
C ASN A 460 -5.36 -9.07 -24.94
N ASP A 461 -5.27 -7.83 -24.42
CA ASP A 461 -5.74 -6.61 -25.08
C ASP A 461 -7.24 -6.60 -25.47
N MET A 462 -8.05 -7.48 -24.88
CA MET A 462 -9.49 -7.58 -25.14
C MET A 462 -10.31 -6.63 -24.26
N TYR A 463 -9.76 -6.20 -23.11
CA TYR A 463 -10.41 -5.26 -22.20
C TYR A 463 -9.44 -4.17 -21.74
N LYS A 464 -9.75 -2.92 -22.09
CA LYS A 464 -9.07 -1.72 -21.59
C LYS A 464 -10.09 -0.74 -21.02
N ASP A 465 -9.79 -0.19 -19.85
CA ASP A 465 -10.64 0.84 -19.28
C ASP A 465 -10.59 2.11 -20.15
N PRO A 466 -11.72 2.83 -20.30
CA PRO A 466 -11.77 4.01 -21.14
C PRO A 466 -10.91 5.13 -20.55
N VAL A 467 -9.93 5.61 -21.34
CA VAL A 467 -9.10 6.77 -21.01
C VAL A 467 -9.80 8.07 -21.39
N LYS A 468 -9.56 9.15 -20.63
CA LYS A 468 -10.05 10.48 -21.00
C LYS A 468 -9.25 11.04 -22.19
N PRO A 469 -9.84 11.93 -23.01
CA PRO A 469 -9.20 12.43 -24.24
C PRO A 469 -7.80 13.00 -23.99
N MET A 470 -6.87 12.70 -24.91
CA MET A 470 -5.50 13.23 -24.93
C MET A 470 -5.26 13.85 -26.31
N SER A 471 -4.50 14.95 -26.37
CA SER A 471 -4.23 15.67 -27.63
C SER A 471 -2.82 15.41 -28.13
N VAL A 472 -2.70 15.34 -29.46
CA VAL A 472 -1.41 15.33 -30.20
C VAL A 472 -1.30 16.54 -31.14
N GLU A 473 -2.19 17.53 -31.00
CA GLU A 473 -2.30 18.67 -31.92
C GLU A 473 -1.01 19.51 -32.02
N ALA A 474 -0.23 19.58 -30.93
CA ALA A 474 1.03 20.32 -30.90
C ALA A 474 2.26 19.41 -31.00
N CYS A 475 2.10 18.13 -31.34
CA CYS A 475 3.23 17.24 -31.56
C CYS A 475 3.80 17.43 -32.98
N GLU A 476 5.13 17.42 -33.11
CA GLU A 476 5.82 17.62 -34.40
C GLU A 476 5.58 16.50 -35.43
N PHE A 477 4.92 15.39 -35.03
CA PHE A 477 4.72 14.22 -35.87
C PHE A 477 3.25 13.78 -35.85
N SER A 478 2.67 13.58 -37.03
CA SER A 478 1.32 13.04 -37.22
C SER A 478 1.30 11.53 -37.07
N TYR A 479 0.63 11.02 -36.03
CA TYR A 479 0.43 9.59 -35.80
C TYR A 479 -1.04 9.20 -36.00
N ASN A 480 -1.30 8.11 -36.72
CA ASN A 480 -2.62 7.51 -36.83
C ASN A 480 -2.91 6.67 -35.58
N ILE A 481 -3.79 7.15 -34.71
CA ILE A 481 -4.29 6.37 -33.57
C ILE A 481 -5.50 5.57 -34.05
N THR A 482 -5.30 4.30 -34.39
CA THR A 482 -6.40 3.34 -34.55
C THR A 482 -6.83 2.84 -33.18
N THR A 483 -8.00 3.29 -32.70
CA THR A 483 -8.66 2.70 -31.53
C THR A 483 -9.57 1.56 -32.00
N THR A 484 -9.04 0.34 -32.02
CA THR A 484 -9.87 -0.86 -32.19
C THR A 484 -10.55 -1.18 -30.85
N GLN A 485 -11.80 -0.77 -30.68
CA GLN A 485 -12.67 -1.36 -29.65
C GLN A 485 -13.25 -2.66 -30.20
N ASN A 486 -12.55 -3.78 -30.01
CA ASN A 486 -13.19 -5.09 -30.13
C ASN A 486 -14.17 -5.24 -28.96
N LYS A 487 -15.44 -4.97 -29.21
CA LYS A 487 -16.54 -5.31 -28.31
C LYS A 487 -16.88 -6.78 -28.50
N GLU A 488 -16.04 -7.66 -27.97
CA GLU A 488 -16.55 -8.99 -27.60
C GLU A 488 -17.45 -8.82 -26.38
N ASP A 489 -18.50 -9.64 -26.27
CA ASP A 489 -19.40 -9.65 -25.11
C ASP A 489 -18.68 -10.24 -23.89
N ILE A 490 -17.84 -9.42 -23.24
CA ILE A 490 -17.13 -9.81 -22.03
C ILE A 490 -18.13 -9.96 -20.89
N PHE A 491 -18.07 -11.11 -20.22
CA PHE A 491 -18.90 -11.41 -19.06
C PHE A 491 -18.84 -10.30 -18.00
N ILE A 492 -20.01 -9.86 -17.51
CA ILE A 492 -20.14 -8.67 -16.67
C ILE A 492 -19.26 -8.69 -15.41
N MET A 493 -19.05 -9.86 -14.80
CA MET A 493 -18.20 -9.99 -13.62
C MET A 493 -16.75 -9.60 -13.88
N TYR A 494 -16.23 -9.87 -15.08
CA TYR A 494 -14.85 -9.52 -15.46
C TYR A 494 -14.70 -8.04 -15.82
N ARG A 495 -15.81 -7.33 -16.00
CA ARG A 495 -15.84 -5.88 -16.25
C ARG A 495 -15.97 -5.07 -14.95
N ILE A 496 -16.24 -5.70 -13.81
CA ILE A 496 -16.37 -5.01 -12.52
C ILE A 496 -15.09 -4.24 -12.22
N SER A 497 -15.23 -2.96 -11.88
CA SER A 497 -14.11 -2.09 -11.51
C SER A 497 -13.25 -2.74 -10.42
N PHE A 498 -11.93 -2.73 -10.60
CA PHE A 498 -11.00 -3.33 -9.65
C PHE A 498 -11.13 -2.71 -8.25
N TRP A 499 -11.61 -1.46 -8.13
CA TRP A 499 -11.90 -0.82 -6.86
C TRP A 499 -12.91 -1.61 -5.99
N TYR A 500 -13.85 -2.31 -6.61
CA TYR A 500 -14.87 -3.07 -5.87
C TYR A 500 -14.39 -4.44 -5.38
N THR A 501 -13.22 -4.93 -5.80
CA THR A 501 -12.73 -6.27 -5.43
C THR A 501 -12.66 -6.49 -3.92
N HIS A 502 -12.16 -5.49 -3.19
CA HIS A 502 -12.05 -5.54 -1.73
C HIS A 502 -13.42 -5.49 -1.05
N LEU A 503 -14.33 -4.66 -1.56
CA LEU A 503 -15.70 -4.56 -1.05
C LEU A 503 -16.47 -5.86 -1.28
N ILE A 504 -16.41 -6.42 -2.48
CA ILE A 504 -17.01 -7.72 -2.82
C ILE A 504 -16.42 -8.81 -1.93
N GLY A 505 -15.11 -8.82 -1.73
CA GLY A 505 -14.46 -9.79 -0.85
C GLY A 505 -14.93 -9.68 0.60
N CYS A 506 -14.93 -8.47 1.15
CA CYS A 506 -15.36 -8.21 2.52
C CYS A 506 -16.82 -8.61 2.74
N THR A 507 -17.71 -8.13 1.88
CA THR A 507 -19.15 -8.45 1.95
C THR A 507 -19.43 -9.93 1.80
N THR A 508 -18.79 -10.62 0.83
CA THR A 508 -18.95 -12.06 0.63
C THR A 508 -18.49 -12.84 1.85
N THR A 509 -17.34 -12.49 2.43
CA THR A 509 -16.85 -13.16 3.65
C THR A 509 -17.81 -12.97 4.80
N VAL A 510 -18.31 -11.75 5.03
CA VAL A 510 -19.26 -11.45 6.10
C VAL A 510 -20.58 -12.21 5.90
N ILE A 511 -21.14 -12.21 4.69
CA ILE A 511 -22.41 -12.87 4.38
C ILE A 511 -22.28 -14.39 4.57
N ILE A 512 -21.33 -15.03 3.87
CA ILE A 512 -21.13 -16.48 3.93
C ILE A 512 -20.75 -16.89 5.35
N GLY A 513 -19.85 -16.15 5.99
CA GLY A 513 -19.42 -16.47 7.34
C GLY A 513 -20.53 -16.34 8.37
N THR A 514 -21.43 -15.37 8.22
CA THR A 514 -22.61 -15.24 9.08
C THR A 514 -23.60 -16.38 8.85
N ILE A 515 -23.93 -16.69 7.59
CA ILE A 515 -24.87 -17.78 7.25
C ILE A 515 -24.38 -19.11 7.80
N VAL A 516 -23.12 -19.48 7.51
CA VAL A 516 -22.55 -20.75 8.00
C VAL A 516 -22.45 -20.76 9.53
N SER A 517 -22.16 -19.62 10.16
CA SER A 517 -22.15 -19.54 11.63
C SER A 517 -23.53 -19.80 12.22
N LEU A 518 -24.60 -19.25 11.63
CA LEU A 518 -25.97 -19.49 12.08
C LEU A 518 -26.37 -20.96 11.91
N LEU A 519 -25.99 -21.59 10.80
CA LEU A 519 -26.27 -23.00 10.53
C LEU A 519 -25.49 -23.96 11.45
N THR A 520 -24.34 -23.54 11.96
CA THR A 520 -23.43 -24.39 12.75
C THR A 520 -23.36 -24.00 14.23
N LYS A 521 -24.18 -23.04 14.67
CA LYS A 521 -24.16 -22.50 16.04
C LYS A 521 -24.48 -23.58 17.06
N LYS A 522 -23.56 -23.81 18.00
CA LYS A 522 -23.82 -24.66 19.17
C LYS A 522 -24.64 -23.88 20.19
N ARG A 523 -25.65 -24.52 20.79
CA ARG A 523 -26.43 -23.91 21.88
C ARG A 523 -25.53 -23.66 23.10
N GLY A 524 -25.52 -22.44 23.63
CA GLY A 524 -24.80 -22.07 24.86
C GLY A 524 -23.38 -21.53 24.68
N GLU A 525 -22.88 -21.31 23.45
CA GLU A 525 -21.60 -20.62 23.23
C GLU A 525 -21.70 -19.14 23.62
N VAL A 526 -21.05 -18.76 24.73
CA VAL A 526 -20.93 -17.37 25.19
C VAL A 526 -19.64 -16.77 24.63
N VAL A 527 -19.76 -15.69 23.86
CA VAL A 527 -18.59 -14.98 23.33
C VAL A 527 -18.08 -13.98 24.37
N ASN A 528 -16.76 -13.98 24.58
CA ASN A 528 -16.12 -13.03 25.50
C ASN A 528 -16.34 -11.59 25.02
N LYS A 529 -16.99 -10.76 25.85
CA LYS A 529 -17.29 -9.35 25.54
C LYS A 529 -16.04 -8.54 25.17
N ASN A 530 -14.87 -8.88 25.71
CA ASN A 530 -13.61 -8.18 25.43
C ASN A 530 -13.06 -8.41 24.01
N LEU A 531 -13.56 -9.44 23.31
CA LEU A 531 -13.17 -9.75 21.93
C LEU A 531 -14.10 -9.12 20.89
N ILE A 532 -15.14 -8.42 21.34
CA ILE A 532 -16.10 -7.70 20.49
C ILE A 532 -15.98 -6.20 20.76
N SER A 533 -16.15 -5.39 19.72
CA SER A 533 -16.14 -3.95 19.87
C SER A 533 -17.24 -3.48 20.83
N PRO A 534 -16.97 -2.53 21.76
CA PRO A 534 -17.95 -2.06 22.74
C PRO A 534 -19.27 -1.59 22.14
N ILE A 535 -19.24 -1.09 20.90
CA ILE A 535 -20.41 -0.60 20.17
C ILE A 535 -21.42 -1.74 19.91
N PHE A 536 -20.94 -2.98 19.76
CA PHE A 536 -21.74 -4.15 19.41
C PHE A 536 -22.10 -5.03 20.62
N HIS A 537 -21.80 -4.59 21.85
CA HIS A 537 -22.13 -5.34 23.06
C HIS A 537 -23.63 -5.54 23.27
N LYS A 538 -24.47 -4.67 22.69
CA LYS A 538 -25.94 -4.81 22.72
C LYS A 538 -26.47 -6.04 21.97
N PHE A 539 -25.65 -6.65 21.11
CA PHE A 539 -26.02 -7.82 20.31
C PHE A 539 -25.46 -9.14 20.89
N LEU A 540 -24.93 -9.10 22.12
CA LEU A 540 -24.41 -10.28 22.83
C LEU A 540 -25.47 -10.98 23.70
N ASP A 541 -26.52 -10.26 24.04
CA ASP A 541 -27.70 -10.74 24.78
C ASP A 541 -28.75 -11.25 23.78
#